data_AF-A0A6G8JK41-F1
#
_entry.id   AF-A0A6G8JK41-F1
#
_cell.length_a   1.000
_cell.length_b   1.000
_cell.length_c   1.000
_cell.angle_alpha   90.00
_cell.angle_beta   90.00
_cell.angle_gamma   90.00
#
_symmetry.space_group_name_H-M   'P 1'
#
loop_
_entity.id
_entity.type
_entity.pdbx_description
1 polymer ?
#
loop_
_entity_poly.entity_id
_entity_poly.type
_entity_poly.pdbx_seq_one_letter_code
_entity_poly.pdbx_strand_id
1 'polypeptide(L)'
;MVRKLLLLSTGFLTVACTTQETKIETAFPGEFANADYVLADTDAKKWVIASEQAKQCIYPNLTRIQQEHFSKEDSYIFSQYVFFYPLEEIIGEQYVKIIQNDEKSMGYAQYLFKKLKTNEAVEALPKKQCATLRANAKNDLAVVKGQYQSGMIEDEKAQEGKASGQKVATDDNKFFFDIIKWGSALLL
;
A
#
# COMPACT_ATOMS: atom_id res chain seq x y z
N MET A 1 70.27 24.78 29.70
CA MET A 1 70.18 26.22 29.38
C MET A 1 69.36 26.36 28.12
N VAL A 2 68.28 27.16 28.17
CA VAL A 2 67.54 27.77 27.05
C VAL A 2 66.77 26.80 26.13
N ARG A 3 65.52 26.98 25.70
CA ARG A 3 64.34 27.79 26.08
C ARG A 3 63.23 27.31 25.11
N LYS A 4 62.01 27.22 25.62
CA LYS A 4 60.72 27.02 24.93
C LYS A 4 60.68 27.39 23.43
N LEU A 5 60.06 26.54 22.61
CA LEU A 5 59.07 26.99 21.63
C LEU A 5 58.00 25.89 21.39
N LEU A 6 56.84 26.11 22.01
CA LEU A 6 55.53 25.62 21.59
C LEU A 6 55.07 26.45 20.37
N LEU A 7 54.33 25.84 19.44
CA LEU A 7 53.22 26.38 18.60
C LEU A 7 52.92 25.31 17.52
N LEU A 8 51.87 24.49 17.60
CA LEU A 8 50.45 24.74 17.24
C LEU A 8 50.23 25.40 15.87
N SER A 9 49.81 24.62 14.87
CA SER A 9 48.75 24.99 13.91
C SER A 9 48.29 23.76 13.10
N THR A 10 47.12 23.21 13.41
CA THR A 10 45.79 23.47 12.79
C THR A 10 45.54 22.57 11.58
N GLY A 11 44.59 21.64 11.76
CA GLY A 11 44.21 20.63 10.79
C GLY A 11 43.61 21.21 9.51
N PHE A 12 43.99 20.59 8.39
CA PHE A 12 43.28 20.70 7.13
C PHE A 12 42.14 19.67 7.14
N LEU A 13 41.00 20.04 7.74
CA LEU A 13 39.72 19.44 7.39
C LEU A 13 39.14 20.28 6.25
N THR A 14 39.49 19.96 5.01
CA THR A 14 38.71 20.43 3.87
C THR A 14 37.40 19.66 3.88
N VAL A 15 36.38 20.32 4.43
CA VAL A 15 34.98 19.97 4.24
C VAL A 15 34.75 19.93 2.72
N ALA A 16 34.57 18.73 2.18
CA ALA A 16 33.92 18.58 0.90
C ALA A 16 32.50 19.12 1.07
N CYS A 17 32.24 20.32 0.56
CA CYS A 17 30.88 20.77 0.32
C CYS A 17 30.26 19.78 -0.67
N THR A 18 29.60 18.77 -0.14
CA THR A 18 28.62 18.02 -0.92
C THR A 18 27.62 19.05 -1.41
N THR A 19 27.41 19.12 -2.72
CA THR A 19 26.30 19.86 -3.33
C THR A 19 25.02 19.37 -2.67
N GLN A 20 24.60 20.11 -1.65
CA GLN A 20 23.27 20.03 -1.09
C GLN A 20 22.41 20.61 -2.21
N GLU A 21 21.89 19.74 -3.09
CA GLU A 21 20.69 20.08 -3.83
C GLU A 21 19.74 20.63 -2.77
N THR A 22 19.49 21.94 -2.83
CA THR A 22 18.43 22.58 -2.06
C THR A 22 17.15 21.91 -2.52
N LYS A 23 16.81 20.80 -1.85
CA LYS A 23 15.54 20.11 -2.00
C LYS A 23 14.53 21.16 -1.59
N ILE A 24 13.92 21.81 -2.58
CA ILE A 24 12.84 22.76 -2.35
C ILE A 24 11.79 21.95 -1.60
N GLU A 25 11.69 22.19 -0.30
CA GLU A 25 10.72 21.53 0.55
C GLU A 25 9.36 22.03 0.07
N THR A 26 8.66 21.21 -0.70
CA THR A 26 7.33 21.56 -1.16
C THR A 26 6.47 21.74 0.07
N ALA A 27 5.93 22.94 0.27
CA ALA A 27 5.11 23.25 1.43
C ALA A 27 3.99 22.21 1.59
N PHE A 28 3.76 21.78 2.83
CA PHE A 28 2.71 20.83 3.14
C PHE A 28 1.34 21.42 2.75
N PRO A 29 0.50 20.72 1.97
CA PRO A 29 -0.78 21.26 1.53
C PRO A 29 -1.70 21.51 2.73
N GLY A 30 -2.15 22.75 2.90
CA GLY A 30 -2.92 23.18 4.08
C GLY A 30 -4.28 22.47 4.24
N GLU A 31 -4.83 21.89 3.17
CA GLU A 31 -6.09 21.12 3.20
C GLU A 31 -5.99 19.86 4.08
N PHE A 32 -4.78 19.32 4.27
CA PHE A 32 -4.52 18.16 5.12
C PHE A 32 -3.99 18.53 6.51
N ALA A 33 -4.07 19.82 6.90
CA ALA A 33 -3.64 20.25 8.22
C ALA A 33 -4.45 19.54 9.33
N ASN A 34 -3.75 19.12 10.39
CA ASN A 34 -4.29 18.30 11.49
C ASN A 34 -4.76 16.91 11.05
N ALA A 35 -4.11 16.30 10.07
CA ALA A 35 -4.23 14.86 9.84
C ALA A 35 -3.66 14.08 11.04
N ASP A 36 -4.37 13.03 11.46
CA ASP A 36 -3.94 12.16 12.56
C ASP A 36 -2.66 11.37 12.23
N TYR A 37 -2.41 11.13 10.95
CA TYR A 37 -1.20 10.53 10.42
C TYR A 37 -0.76 11.21 9.11
N VAL A 38 0.52 11.56 9.04
CA VAL A 38 1.15 12.14 7.85
C VAL A 38 2.09 11.10 7.25
N LEU A 39 1.69 10.51 6.11
CA LEU A 39 2.50 9.52 5.40
C LEU A 39 3.78 10.17 4.85
N ALA A 40 4.94 9.58 5.16
CA ALA A 40 6.22 10.06 4.65
C ALA A 40 6.34 9.83 3.12
N ASP A 41 6.90 10.79 2.39
CA ASP A 41 7.18 10.70 0.95
C ASP A 41 7.94 9.42 0.56
N THR A 42 8.90 9.01 1.39
CA THR A 42 9.71 7.79 1.14
C THR A 42 8.87 6.53 1.18
N ASP A 43 7.89 6.47 2.09
CA ASP A 43 7.02 5.32 2.25
C ASP A 43 5.89 5.34 1.22
N ALA A 44 5.39 6.53 0.86
CA ALA A 44 4.47 6.69 -0.26
C ALA A 44 5.10 6.24 -1.60
N LYS A 45 6.38 6.52 -1.85
CA LYS A 45 7.10 6.02 -3.04
C LYS A 45 7.19 4.49 -3.06
N LYS A 46 7.56 3.88 -1.93
CA LYS A 46 7.58 2.41 -1.80
C LYS A 46 6.18 1.84 -2.02
N TRP A 47 5.16 2.50 -1.49
CA TRP A 47 3.78 2.06 -1.57
C TRP A 47 3.27 2.07 -3.02
N VAL A 48 3.55 3.13 -3.79
CA VAL A 48 3.22 3.19 -5.23
C VAL A 48 3.84 2.03 -5.99
N ILE A 49 5.14 1.75 -5.75
CA ILE A 49 5.88 0.65 -6.39
C ILE A 49 5.27 -0.70 -6.02
N ALA A 50 5.09 -0.97 -4.72
CA ALA A 50 4.54 -2.22 -4.21
C ALA A 50 3.10 -2.45 -4.69
N SER A 51 2.31 -1.39 -4.78
CA SER A 51 0.94 -1.44 -5.31
C SER A 51 0.93 -1.82 -6.79
N GLU A 52 1.78 -1.19 -7.60
CA GLU A 52 1.88 -1.50 -9.03
C GLU A 52 2.38 -2.94 -9.26
N GLN A 53 3.35 -3.39 -8.47
CA GLN A 53 3.84 -4.76 -8.44
C GLN A 53 2.74 -5.78 -8.12
N ALA A 54 1.96 -5.53 -7.06
CA ALA A 54 0.83 -6.36 -6.68
C ALA A 54 -0.23 -6.40 -7.79
N LYS A 55 -0.55 -5.24 -8.40
CA LYS A 55 -1.50 -5.13 -9.51
C LYS A 55 -1.05 -5.93 -10.72
N GLN A 56 0.18 -5.75 -11.20
CA GLN A 56 0.74 -6.49 -12.33
C GLN A 56 0.80 -7.99 -12.06
N CYS A 57 1.06 -8.37 -10.81
CA CYS A 57 1.03 -9.76 -10.42
C CYS A 57 -0.39 -10.34 -10.47
N ILE A 58 -1.33 -9.82 -9.68
CA ILE A 58 -2.65 -10.43 -9.50
C ILE A 58 -3.51 -10.26 -10.76
N TYR A 59 -3.36 -9.13 -11.46
CA TYR A 59 -4.23 -8.69 -12.54
C TYR A 59 -3.43 -8.34 -13.82
N PRO A 60 -2.64 -9.27 -14.39
CA PRO A 60 -1.67 -8.97 -15.44
C PRO A 60 -2.30 -8.44 -16.75
N ASN A 61 -3.57 -8.72 -16.99
CA ASN A 61 -4.31 -8.34 -18.20
C ASN A 61 -5.50 -7.42 -17.91
N LEU A 62 -5.59 -6.85 -16.70
CA LEU A 62 -6.74 -6.04 -16.32
C LEU A 62 -6.71 -4.69 -17.03
N THR A 63 -7.80 -4.42 -17.76
CA THR A 63 -8.05 -3.12 -18.37
C THR A 63 -8.83 -2.21 -17.42
N ARG A 64 -8.73 -0.90 -17.63
CA ARG A 64 -9.55 0.09 -16.90
C ARG A 64 -11.05 -0.21 -17.01
N ILE A 65 -11.52 -0.58 -18.20
CA ILE A 65 -12.95 -0.89 -18.43
C ILE A 65 -13.39 -2.09 -17.59
N GLN A 66 -12.59 -3.16 -17.55
CA GLN A 66 -12.91 -4.32 -16.71
C GLN A 66 -12.93 -3.96 -15.23
N GLN A 67 -11.99 -3.10 -14.80
CA GLN A 67 -11.90 -2.65 -13.42
C GLN A 67 -13.13 -1.81 -12.99
N GLU A 68 -13.63 -0.94 -13.87
CA GLU A 68 -14.84 -0.14 -13.61
C GLU A 68 -16.12 -0.98 -13.43
N HIS A 69 -16.11 -2.21 -13.94
CA HIS A 69 -17.24 -3.15 -13.84
C HIS A 69 -17.02 -4.22 -12.77
N PHE A 70 -16.05 -4.04 -11.88
CA PHE A 70 -15.86 -4.96 -10.76
C PHE A 70 -17.11 -5.05 -9.89
N SER A 71 -17.42 -6.26 -9.44
CA SER A 71 -18.36 -6.47 -8.35
C SER A 71 -17.85 -5.79 -7.07
N LYS A 72 -18.69 -5.67 -6.04
CA LYS A 72 -18.23 -5.14 -4.74
C LYS A 72 -17.10 -6.00 -4.17
N GLU A 73 -17.22 -7.32 -4.29
CA GLU A 73 -16.26 -8.30 -3.82
C GLU A 73 -14.92 -8.21 -4.57
N ASP A 74 -14.97 -8.08 -5.90
CA ASP A 74 -13.75 -7.88 -6.70
C ASP A 74 -13.11 -6.51 -6.39
N SER A 75 -13.91 -5.46 -6.18
CA SER A 75 -13.43 -4.12 -5.78
C SER A 75 -12.77 -4.12 -4.42
N TYR A 76 -13.32 -4.88 -3.46
CA TYR A 76 -12.74 -5.07 -2.14
C TYR A 76 -11.40 -5.78 -2.22
N ILE A 77 -11.33 -6.93 -2.90
CA ILE A 77 -10.08 -7.69 -3.05
C ILE A 77 -9.03 -6.87 -3.78
N PHE A 78 -9.43 -6.16 -4.83
CA PHE A 78 -8.52 -5.25 -5.53
C PHE A 78 -7.98 -4.19 -4.56
N SER A 79 -8.85 -3.50 -3.83
CA SER A 79 -8.43 -2.43 -2.91
C SER A 79 -7.52 -2.95 -1.79
N GLN A 80 -7.85 -4.10 -1.23
CA GLN A 80 -7.08 -4.72 -0.16
C GLN A 80 -5.69 -5.14 -0.64
N TYR A 81 -5.60 -5.91 -1.72
CA TYR A 81 -4.35 -6.50 -2.18
C TYR A 81 -3.47 -5.53 -2.96
N VAL A 82 -4.07 -4.56 -3.68
CA VAL A 82 -3.33 -3.61 -4.49
C VAL A 82 -2.95 -2.37 -3.69
N PHE A 83 -3.72 -1.96 -2.68
CA PHE A 83 -3.43 -0.73 -1.94
C PHE A 83 -3.13 -0.98 -0.46
N PHE A 84 -4.03 -1.62 0.28
CA PHE A 84 -3.92 -1.61 1.74
C PHE A 84 -2.92 -2.61 2.32
N TYR A 85 -2.83 -3.84 1.82
CA TYR A 85 -1.78 -4.78 2.25
C TYR A 85 -0.37 -4.26 1.91
N PRO A 86 -0.10 -3.73 0.70
CA PRO A 86 1.19 -3.10 0.43
C PRO A 86 1.51 -1.93 1.39
N LEU A 87 0.53 -1.09 1.71
CA LEU A 87 0.75 0.01 2.66
C LEU A 87 1.01 -0.52 4.07
N GLU A 88 0.24 -1.52 4.50
CA GLU A 88 0.37 -2.19 5.80
C GLU A 88 1.75 -2.82 5.98
N GLU A 89 2.30 -3.48 4.96
CA GLU A 89 3.66 -4.02 5.01
C GLU A 89 4.73 -2.93 5.18
N ILE A 90 4.47 -1.72 4.71
CA ILE A 90 5.45 -0.61 4.74
C ILE A 90 5.39 0.16 6.05
N ILE A 91 4.20 0.53 6.51
CA ILE A 91 4.03 1.39 7.69
C ILE A 91 3.49 0.66 8.91
N GLY A 92 2.90 -0.53 8.75
CA GLY A 92 2.27 -1.31 9.82
C GLY A 92 0.77 -1.10 9.95
N GLU A 93 0.06 -2.16 10.36
CA GLU A 93 -1.41 -2.23 10.45
C GLU A 93 -2.01 -1.09 11.29
N GLN A 94 -1.41 -0.79 12.44
CA GLN A 94 -1.91 0.23 13.36
C GLN A 94 -1.97 1.63 12.70
N TYR A 95 -1.01 1.95 11.84
CA TYR A 95 -0.96 3.23 11.15
C TYR A 95 -1.90 3.26 9.95
N VAL A 96 -2.06 2.14 9.24
CA VAL A 96 -3.09 2.01 8.21
C VAL A 96 -4.48 2.23 8.80
N LYS A 97 -4.75 1.70 10.00
CA LYS A 97 -6.03 1.95 10.70
C LYS A 97 -6.23 3.43 11.04
N ILE A 98 -5.19 4.15 11.45
CA ILE A 98 -5.30 5.61 11.66
C ILE A 98 -5.64 6.31 10.35
N ILE A 99 -4.91 6.00 9.27
CA ILE A 99 -5.16 6.57 7.94
C ILE A 99 -6.59 6.28 7.48
N GLN A 100 -7.09 5.04 7.63
CA GLN A 100 -8.43 4.66 7.20
C GLN A 100 -9.56 5.31 8.01
N ASN A 101 -9.30 5.66 9.27
CA ASN A 101 -10.29 6.26 10.17
C ASN A 101 -10.30 7.80 10.14
N ASP A 102 -9.25 8.45 9.61
CA ASP A 102 -9.17 9.91 9.45
C ASP A 102 -9.17 10.33 7.98
N GLU A 103 -10.19 11.10 7.57
CA GLU A 103 -10.36 11.52 6.18
C GLU A 103 -9.21 12.39 5.68
N LYS A 104 -8.57 13.18 6.56
CA LYS A 104 -7.42 14.02 6.17
C LYS A 104 -6.16 13.20 5.96
N SER A 105 -5.90 12.23 6.84
CA SER A 105 -4.81 11.27 6.69
C SER A 105 -4.97 10.46 5.40
N MET A 106 -6.16 9.94 5.14
CA MET A 106 -6.44 9.23 3.89
C MET A 106 -6.32 10.14 2.67
N GLY A 107 -6.86 11.35 2.74
CA GLY A 107 -6.78 12.34 1.67
C GLY A 107 -5.32 12.67 1.32
N TYR A 108 -4.47 12.85 2.33
CA TYR A 108 -3.05 13.11 2.10
C TYR A 108 -2.32 11.90 1.51
N ALA A 109 -2.61 10.68 2.00
CA ALA A 109 -2.06 9.46 1.43
C ALA A 109 -2.45 9.30 -0.05
N GLN A 110 -3.72 9.58 -0.40
CA GLN A 110 -4.20 9.59 -1.78
C GLN A 110 -3.51 10.65 -2.63
N TYR A 111 -3.36 11.87 -2.11
CA TYR A 111 -2.63 12.94 -2.77
C TYR A 111 -1.19 12.50 -3.11
N LEU A 112 -0.46 11.95 -2.15
CA LEU A 112 0.90 11.45 -2.37
C LEU A 112 0.92 10.31 -3.39
N PHE A 113 0.01 9.34 -3.26
CA PHE A 113 -0.06 8.21 -4.18
C PHE A 113 -0.24 8.69 -5.63
N LYS A 114 -1.20 9.60 -5.88
CA LYS A 114 -1.44 10.17 -7.22
C LYS A 114 -0.28 10.99 -7.73
N LYS A 115 0.31 11.82 -6.86
CA LYS A 115 1.47 12.67 -7.19
C LYS A 115 2.70 11.85 -7.58
N LEU A 116 2.92 10.72 -6.92
CA LEU A 116 4.11 9.89 -7.07
C LEU A 116 3.93 8.74 -8.07
N LYS A 117 2.69 8.43 -8.47
CA LYS A 117 2.39 7.43 -9.49
C LYS A 117 2.96 7.86 -10.83
N THR A 118 3.95 7.10 -11.32
CA THR A 118 4.56 7.28 -12.63
C THR A 118 3.98 6.29 -13.64
N ASN A 119 4.02 6.63 -14.93
CA ASN A 119 3.68 5.69 -16.02
C ASN A 119 4.86 4.78 -16.40
N GLU A 120 5.95 4.82 -15.62
CA GLU A 120 7.14 4.00 -15.84
C GLU A 120 6.88 2.54 -15.45
N ALA A 121 7.54 1.63 -16.17
CA ALA A 121 7.45 0.22 -15.87
C ALA A 121 8.14 -0.07 -14.53
N VAL A 122 7.37 -0.65 -13.60
CA VAL A 122 7.89 -1.12 -12.32
C VAL A 122 8.45 -2.54 -12.48
N GLU A 123 9.54 -2.85 -11.77
CA GLU A 123 10.13 -4.18 -11.75
C GLU A 123 9.14 -5.23 -11.24
N ALA A 124 9.01 -6.34 -11.97
CA ALA A 124 8.06 -7.40 -11.62
C ALA A 124 8.49 -8.17 -10.37
N LEU A 125 7.51 -8.60 -9.56
CA LEU A 125 7.77 -9.46 -8.41
C LEU A 125 8.38 -10.81 -8.80
N PRO A 126 9.23 -11.39 -7.93
CA PRO A 126 9.70 -12.77 -8.09
C PRO A 126 8.53 -13.74 -8.31
N LYS A 127 8.69 -14.68 -9.25
CA LYS A 127 7.63 -15.63 -9.64
C LYS A 127 6.99 -16.35 -8.46
N LYS A 128 7.78 -16.76 -7.46
CA LYS A 128 7.28 -17.45 -6.26
C LYS A 128 6.38 -16.54 -5.42
N GLN A 129 6.82 -15.31 -5.15
CA GLN A 129 6.01 -14.35 -4.39
C GLN A 129 4.73 -14.02 -5.14
N CYS A 130 4.81 -13.83 -6.46
CA CYS A 130 3.63 -13.56 -7.26
C CYS A 130 2.64 -14.74 -7.30
N ALA A 131 3.13 -15.99 -7.36
CA ALA A 131 2.27 -17.17 -7.29
C ALA A 131 1.52 -17.24 -5.94
N THR A 132 2.20 -16.98 -4.83
CA THR A 132 1.56 -16.91 -3.50
C THR A 132 0.53 -15.80 -3.44
N LEU A 133 0.87 -14.59 -3.90
CA LEU A 133 -0.03 -13.44 -3.88
C LEU A 133 -1.31 -13.71 -4.69
N ARG A 134 -1.19 -14.32 -5.87
CA ARG A 134 -2.33 -14.75 -6.70
C ARG A 134 -3.20 -15.79 -6.01
N ALA A 135 -2.59 -16.78 -5.37
CA ALA A 135 -3.32 -17.83 -4.68
C ALA A 135 -4.13 -17.25 -3.52
N ASN A 136 -3.51 -16.38 -2.71
CA ASN A 136 -4.16 -15.73 -1.58
C ASN A 136 -5.32 -14.84 -2.04
N ALA A 137 -5.09 -13.96 -3.02
CA ALA A 137 -6.15 -13.09 -3.56
C ALA A 137 -7.34 -13.88 -4.12
N LYS A 138 -7.07 -15.01 -4.78
CA LYS A 138 -8.12 -15.90 -5.30
C LYS A 138 -8.91 -16.58 -4.18
N ASN A 139 -8.23 -17.06 -3.14
CA ASN A 139 -8.88 -17.73 -2.01
C ASN A 139 -9.71 -16.74 -1.19
N ASP A 140 -9.19 -15.55 -0.92
CA ASP A 140 -9.93 -14.53 -0.19
C ASP A 140 -11.13 -14.03 -1.00
N LEU A 141 -10.99 -13.91 -2.32
CA LEU A 141 -12.13 -13.60 -3.20
C LEU A 141 -13.21 -14.67 -3.12
N ALA A 142 -12.84 -15.95 -3.07
CA ALA A 142 -13.79 -17.05 -2.88
C ALA A 142 -14.53 -16.92 -1.54
N VAL A 143 -13.80 -16.67 -0.45
CA VAL A 143 -14.38 -16.47 0.89
C VAL A 143 -15.31 -15.25 0.91
N VAL A 144 -14.87 -14.11 0.38
CA VAL A 144 -15.68 -12.88 0.31
C VAL A 144 -16.94 -13.07 -0.53
N LYS A 145 -16.90 -13.92 -1.57
CA LYS A 145 -18.08 -14.34 -2.36
C LYS A 145 -18.97 -15.37 -1.65
N GLY A 146 -18.65 -15.74 -0.40
CA GLY A 146 -19.42 -16.68 0.41
C GLY A 146 -19.12 -18.16 0.14
N GLN A 147 -18.01 -18.47 -0.54
CA GLN A 147 -17.58 -19.86 -0.73
C GLN A 147 -16.91 -20.33 0.57
N TYR A 148 -17.46 -21.39 1.17
CA TYR A 148 -16.91 -21.98 2.39
C TYR A 148 -15.52 -22.56 2.11
N GLN A 149 -14.52 -22.13 2.88
CA GLN A 149 -13.22 -22.79 2.95
C GLN A 149 -13.05 -23.35 4.36
N SER A 150 -12.71 -24.64 4.44
CA SER A 150 -12.42 -25.28 5.73
C SER A 150 -11.16 -24.66 6.32
N GLY A 151 -11.21 -24.24 7.59
CA GLY A 151 -10.04 -23.74 8.33
C GLY A 151 -9.06 -24.84 8.76
N MET A 152 -9.28 -26.08 8.34
CA MET A 152 -8.46 -27.24 8.69
C MET A 152 -7.54 -27.63 7.53
N ILE A 153 -6.38 -28.21 7.84
CA ILE A 153 -5.42 -28.73 6.86
C ILE A 153 -6.07 -29.92 6.15
N GLU A 154 -6.60 -29.65 4.95
CA GLU A 154 -7.13 -30.59 3.97
C GLU A 154 -8.23 -31.54 4.46
N ASP A 155 -9.48 -31.27 4.04
CA ASP A 155 -10.37 -32.35 3.66
C ASP A 155 -10.59 -32.26 2.15
N GLU A 156 -9.81 -33.05 1.39
CA GLU A 156 -10.16 -33.44 0.03
C GLU A 156 -11.45 -34.29 0.08
N LYS A 157 -12.59 -33.62 0.24
CA LYS A 157 -13.95 -34.05 -0.13
C LYS A 157 -14.95 -32.97 0.27
N ALA A 158 -15.16 -32.00 -0.62
CA ALA A 158 -16.42 -31.27 -0.59
C ALA A 158 -17.51 -32.23 -1.10
N GLN A 159 -18.25 -32.82 -0.17
CA GLN A 159 -19.55 -33.40 -0.46
C GLN A 159 -20.43 -32.36 -1.15
N GLU A 160 -20.99 -32.74 -2.30
CA GLU A 160 -22.10 -32.05 -2.92
C GLU A 160 -23.26 -31.93 -1.92
N GLY A 161 -23.75 -30.71 -1.70
CA GLY A 161 -25.02 -30.48 -1.05
C GLY A 161 -24.96 -29.86 0.34
N LYS A 162 -24.76 -28.54 0.39
CA LYS A 162 -25.68 -27.56 1.02
C LYS A 162 -25.06 -26.17 0.92
N ALA A 163 -25.50 -25.42 -0.07
CA ALA A 163 -25.34 -23.98 -0.08
C ALA A 163 -26.17 -23.39 1.07
N SER A 164 -25.58 -23.22 2.25
CA SER A 164 -26.11 -22.25 3.22
C SER A 164 -25.63 -20.89 2.75
N GLY A 165 -26.51 -20.17 2.04
CA GLY A 165 -26.32 -18.81 1.53
C GLY A 165 -26.22 -17.76 2.64
N GLN A 166 -25.32 -17.97 3.59
CA GLN A 166 -24.92 -16.94 4.52
C GLN A 166 -23.81 -16.16 3.81
N LYS A 167 -24.22 -15.13 3.06
CA LYS A 167 -23.28 -14.11 2.57
C LYS A 167 -22.34 -13.76 3.72
N VAL A 168 -21.02 -13.89 3.52
CA VAL A 168 -20.07 -13.16 4.36
C VAL A 168 -20.57 -11.72 4.37
N ALA A 169 -20.75 -11.13 5.55
CA ALA A 169 -21.50 -9.89 5.75
C ALA A 169 -20.80 -8.68 5.09
N THR A 170 -20.70 -8.66 3.77
CA THR A 170 -20.08 -7.62 2.94
C THR A 170 -21.02 -6.44 2.75
N ASP A 171 -22.33 -6.69 2.75
CA ASP A 171 -23.37 -5.68 2.54
C ASP A 171 -23.64 -4.81 3.79
N ASP A 172 -23.23 -5.22 4.98
CA ASP A 172 -23.46 -4.49 6.26
C ASP A 172 -22.16 -4.12 7.00
N ASN A 173 -20.98 -4.43 6.46
CA ASN A 173 -19.71 -4.20 7.15
C ASN A 173 -19.08 -2.85 6.73
N LYS A 174 -19.05 -1.90 7.67
CA LYS A 174 -18.43 -0.58 7.48
C LYS A 174 -16.99 -0.66 6.94
N PHE A 175 -16.17 -1.59 7.45
CA PHE A 175 -14.78 -1.74 7.01
C PHE A 175 -14.68 -2.14 5.54
N PHE A 176 -15.58 -3.01 5.08
CA PHE A 176 -15.64 -3.45 3.69
C PHE A 176 -15.95 -2.25 2.75
N PHE A 177 -16.93 -1.42 3.13
CA PHE A 177 -17.25 -0.20 2.38
C PHE A 177 -16.15 0.86 2.43
N ASP A 178 -15.53 1.07 3.59
CA ASP A 178 -14.44 2.04 3.73
C ASP A 178 -13.24 1.65 2.86
N ILE A 179 -12.88 0.36 2.82
CA ILE A 179 -11.83 -0.15 1.94
C ILE A 179 -12.17 0.09 0.46
N ILE A 180 -13.40 -0.20 0.03
CA ILE A 180 -13.83 0.04 -1.36
C ILE A 180 -13.85 1.54 -1.67
N LYS A 181 -14.41 2.37 -0.78
CA LYS A 181 -14.47 3.84 -0.92
C LYS A 181 -13.06 4.39 -1.16
N TRP A 182 -12.14 4.04 -0.27
CA TRP A 182 -10.78 4.55 -0.32
C TRP A 182 -9.96 4.00 -1.49
N GLY A 183 -10.12 2.72 -1.81
CA GLY A 183 -9.47 2.10 -2.97
C GLY A 183 -9.97 2.69 -4.30
N SER A 184 -11.28 2.95 -4.41
CA SER A 184 -11.87 3.59 -5.60
C SER A 184 -11.32 5.00 -5.81
N ALA A 185 -11.16 5.76 -4.73
CA ALA A 185 -10.59 7.11 -4.79
C ALA A 185 -9.09 7.16 -5.16
N LEU A 186 -8.35 6.05 -5.00
CA LEU A 186 -6.97 5.90 -5.49
C LEU A 186 -6.89 5.58 -6.99
N LEU A 187 -8.01 5.17 -7.59
CA LEU A 187 -8.11 4.85 -9.02
C LEU A 187 -8.50 6.05 -9.89
N LEU A 188 -9.25 6.98 -9.32
CA LEU A 188 -9.68 8.24 -9.95
C LEU A 188 -8.56 9.29 -9.92
#